data_AF-A0A952HH85-F1
#
_entry.id   AF-A0A952HH85-F1
#
_cell.length_a   1.000
_cell.length_b   1.000
_cell.length_c   1.000
_cell.angle_alpha   90.00
_cell.angle_beta   90.00
_cell.angle_gamma   90.00
#
_symmetry.space_group_name_H-M   'P 1'
#
loop_
_entity.id
_entity.type
_entity.pdbx_description
1 polymer ?
#
loop_
_entity_poly.entity_id
_entity_poly.type
_entity_poly.pdbx_seq_one_letter_code
_entity_poly.pdbx_strand_id
1 'polypeptide(L)'
;LHELASNALKYGSLTSPSGKVDLDWKTQSRKGARRLVLTWRESGGPQVAPPDRHGFGSILIRRSLAKVIDSEVTHEFRPGGVFAEISMSLEHALK
;
A
#
# COMPACT_ATOMS: atom_id res chain seq x y z
N LEU A 1 -5.90 0.15 -3.43
CA LEU A 1 -5.68 -1.31 -3.46
C LEU A 1 -5.57 -1.87 -4.87
N HIS A 2 -6.47 -1.53 -5.81
CA HIS A 2 -6.44 -2.05 -7.18
C HIS A 2 -5.05 -1.97 -7.85
N GLU A 3 -4.39 -0.81 -7.77
CA GLU A 3 -3.04 -0.62 -8.32
C GLU A 3 -1.98 -1.52 -7.66
N LEU A 4 -2.04 -1.75 -6.34
CA LEU A 4 -1.11 -2.65 -5.64
C LEU A 4 -1.30 -4.09 -6.11
N ALA A 5 -2.56 -4.54 -6.24
CA ALA A 5 -2.87 -5.87 -6.76
C ALA A 5 -2.43 -6.05 -8.21
N SER A 6 -2.66 -5.05 -9.06
CA SER A 6 -2.19 -5.05 -10.46
C SER A 6 -0.67 -5.16 -10.55
N ASN A 7 0.05 -4.43 -9.70
CA ASN A 7 1.52 -4.51 -9.64
C ASN A 7 2.00 -5.87 -9.13
N ALA A 8 1.37 -6.43 -8.09
CA ALA A 8 1.72 -7.75 -7.57
C ALA A 8 1.57 -8.85 -8.63
N LEU A 9 0.51 -8.79 -9.46
CA LEU A 9 0.27 -9.73 -10.55
C LEU A 9 1.22 -9.57 -11.73
N LYS A 10 1.69 -8.36 -12.01
CA LYS A 10 2.55 -8.07 -13.17
C LYS A 10 4.03 -8.19 -12.87
N TYR A 11 4.43 -7.81 -11.66
CA TYR A 11 5.83 -7.57 -11.31
C TYR A 11 6.21 -8.10 -9.92
N GLY A 12 5.25 -8.34 -9.03
CA GLY A 12 5.49 -8.61 -7.61
C GLY A 12 5.26 -10.08 -7.24
N SER A 13 4.82 -10.32 -5.99
CA SER A 13 4.73 -11.68 -5.46
C SER A 13 3.82 -12.61 -6.26
N LEU A 14 2.72 -12.10 -6.81
CA LEU A 14 1.73 -12.94 -7.49
C LEU A 14 2.16 -13.40 -8.90
N THR A 15 3.37 -13.06 -9.36
CA THR A 15 3.98 -13.68 -10.54
C THR A 15 4.55 -15.07 -10.24
N SER A 16 4.81 -15.37 -8.96
CA SER A 16 5.45 -16.61 -8.52
C SER A 16 4.44 -17.55 -7.85
N PRO A 17 4.51 -18.88 -8.09
CA PRO A 17 3.61 -19.85 -7.44
C PRO A 17 3.70 -19.86 -5.91
N SER A 18 4.87 -19.51 -5.35
CA SER A 18 5.11 -19.39 -3.90
C SER A 18 4.68 -18.04 -3.31
N GLY A 19 4.34 -17.09 -4.16
CA GLY A 19 4.14 -15.71 -3.76
C GLY A 19 2.80 -15.47 -3.07
N LYS A 20 2.82 -14.51 -2.16
CA LYS A 20 1.66 -14.16 -1.32
C LYS A 20 1.56 -12.67 -1.12
N VAL A 21 0.33 -12.24 -0.86
CA VAL A 21 -0.01 -10.89 -0.41
C VAL A 21 -0.77 -11.03 0.90
N ASP A 22 -0.22 -10.43 1.96
CA ASP A 22 -0.92 -10.25 3.22
C ASP A 22 -1.52 -8.84 3.27
N LEU A 23 -2.85 -8.77 3.40
CA LEU A 23 -3.58 -7.53 3.57
C LEU A 23 -4.18 -7.51 4.99
N ASP A 24 -3.72 -6.57 5.80
CA ASP A 24 -4.19 -6.35 7.17
C ASP A 24 -4.75 -4.94 7.32
N TRP A 25 -5.74 -4.76 8.19
CA TRP A 25 -6.21 -3.44 8.55
C TRP A 25 -6.65 -3.37 10.01
N LYS A 26 -6.43 -2.21 10.61
CA LYS A 26 -6.83 -1.93 12.00
C LYS A 26 -7.21 -0.47 12.16
N THR A 27 -8.00 -0.19 13.18
CA THR A 27 -8.24 1.18 13.62
C THR A 27 -7.26 1.55 14.72
N GLN A 28 -6.75 2.78 14.68
CA GLN A 28 -5.84 3.32 15.69
C GLN A 28 -6.24 4.74 16.07
N SER A 29 -6.13 5.07 17.35
CA SER A 29 -6.31 6.42 17.84
C SER A 29 -4.96 7.14 17.82
N ARG A 30 -4.86 8.26 17.10
CA ARG A 30 -3.64 9.08 17.04
C ARG A 30 -4.02 10.54 17.23
N LYS A 31 -3.41 11.20 18.23
CA LYS A 31 -3.70 12.60 18.59
C LYS A 31 -5.21 12.89 18.78
N GLY A 32 -5.96 11.94 19.33
CA GLY A 32 -7.40 12.08 19.58
C GLY A 32 -8.31 11.81 18.39
N ALA A 33 -7.78 11.54 17.20
CA ALA A 33 -8.57 11.17 16.02
C ALA A 33 -8.47 9.66 15.73
N ARG A 34 -9.58 9.05 15.30
CA ARG A 34 -9.57 7.66 14.84
C ARG A 34 -9.07 7.58 13.40
N ARG A 35 -8.18 6.62 13.15
CA ARG A 35 -7.58 6.38 11.84
C ARG A 35 -7.74 4.93 11.44
N LEU A 36 -8.00 4.67 10.17
CA LEU A 36 -7.83 3.37 9.56
C LEU A 36 -6.38 3.25 9.09
N VAL A 37 -5.70 2.17 9.47
CA VAL A 37 -4.37 1.81 8.99
C VAL A 37 -4.46 0.51 8.25
N LEU A 38 -4.16 0.53 6.96
CA LEU A 38 -4.13 -0.61 6.07
C LEU A 38 -2.68 -0.95 5.74
N THR A 39 -2.31 -2.22 5.85
CA THR A 39 -0.98 -2.73 5.55
C THR A 39 -1.04 -3.76 4.44
N TRP A 40 -0.22 -3.57 3.41
CA TRP A 40 0.02 -4.51 2.33
C TRP A 40 1.44 -5.04 2.43
N ARG A 41 1.59 -6.36 2.41
CA ARG A 41 2.88 -7.06 2.50
C ARG A 41 2.96 -8.12 1.42
N GLU A 42 3.93 -8.01 0.53
CA GLU A 42 4.28 -9.07 -0.41
C GLU A 42 5.41 -9.94 0.12
N SER A 43 5.34 -11.24 -0.16
CA SER A 43 6.40 -12.19 0.17
C SER A 43 6.42 -13.37 -0.80
N GLY A 44 7.52 -14.12 -0.83
CA GLY A 44 7.65 -15.33 -1.66
C GLY A 44 7.67 -15.08 -3.17
N GLY A 45 7.84 -13.82 -3.57
CA GLY A 45 7.93 -13.35 -4.95
C GLY A 45 9.36 -13.25 -5.49
N PRO A 46 9.53 -12.74 -6.72
CA PRO A 46 10.85 -12.38 -7.23
C PRO A 46 11.47 -11.26 -6.39
N GLN A 47 12.80 -11.12 -6.45
CA GLN A 47 13.48 -10.01 -5.77
C GLN A 47 12.99 -8.68 -6.35
N VAL A 48 12.51 -7.81 -5.46
CA VAL A 48 12.01 -6.50 -5.84
C VAL A 48 13.12 -5.47 -5.72
N ALA A 49 13.33 -4.70 -6.78
CA ALA A 49 14.17 -3.51 -6.78
C ALA A 49 13.29 -2.24 -6.85
N PRO A 50 13.72 -1.11 -6.26
CA PRO A 50 13.06 0.16 -6.49
C PRO A 50 13.00 0.46 -7.99
N PRO A 51 11.84 0.85 -8.56
CA PRO A 51 11.75 1.12 -9.98
C PRO A 51 12.49 2.43 -10.33
N ASP A 52 13.21 2.45 -11.45
CA ASP A 52 13.93 3.64 -11.95
C ASP A 52 13.02 4.84 -12.21
N ARG A 53 11.72 4.57 -12.41
CA ARG A 53 10.68 5.58 -12.53
C ARG A 53 9.53 5.25 -11.60
N HIS A 54 9.09 6.22 -10.82
CA HIS A 54 7.83 6.14 -10.11
C HIS A 54 6.67 6.07 -11.12
N GLY A 55 6.22 4.86 -11.43
CA GLY A 55 5.13 4.61 -12.35
C GLY A 55 3.79 5.20 -11.88
N PHE A 56 2.84 5.26 -12.82
CA PHE A 56 1.50 5.84 -12.66
C PHE A 56 0.77 5.35 -11.39
N GLY A 57 0.90 4.08 -11.01
CA GLY A 57 0.28 3.51 -9.81
C GLY A 57 0.78 4.10 -8.49
N SER A 58 2.09 4.39 -8.37
CA SER A 58 2.65 5.06 -7.17
C SER A 58 2.18 6.51 -7.05
N ILE A 59 1.99 7.18 -8.21
CA ILE A 59 1.43 8.52 -8.31
C ILE A 59 -0.06 8.50 -7.99
N LEU A 60 -0.82 7.48 -8.43
CA LEU A 60 -2.25 7.34 -8.13
C LEU A 60 -2.49 7.03 -6.66
N ILE A 61 -1.71 6.14 -6.03
CA ILE A 61 -1.83 5.88 -4.59
C ILE A 61 -1.60 7.18 -3.82
N ARG A 62 -0.53 7.93 -4.15
CA ARG A 62 -0.23 9.22 -3.51
C ARG A 62 -1.26 10.30 -3.83
N ARG A 63 -1.75 10.42 -5.08
CA ARG A 63 -2.71 11.46 -5.51
C ARG A 63 -4.13 11.19 -5.05
N SER A 64 -4.59 9.94 -5.09
CA SER A 64 -5.92 9.56 -4.61
C SER A 64 -6.02 9.76 -3.11
N LEU A 65 -4.94 9.48 -2.37
CA LEU A 65 -4.88 9.70 -0.92
C LEU A 65 -4.60 11.17 -0.58
N ALA A 66 -3.84 11.92 -1.39
CA ALA A 66 -3.72 13.37 -1.21
C ALA A 66 -5.07 14.12 -1.30
N LYS A 67 -6.09 13.53 -1.95
CA LYS A 67 -7.47 14.05 -1.95
C LYS A 67 -8.28 13.62 -0.72
N VAL A 68 -7.86 12.57 -0.01
CA VAL A 68 -8.39 12.19 1.30
C VAL A 68 -7.64 13.01 2.34
N ILE A 69 -8.30 14.07 2.85
CA ILE A 69 -7.75 14.94 3.89
C ILE A 69 -7.21 14.08 5.03
N ASP A 70 -5.98 14.37 5.46
CA ASP A 70 -5.32 13.70 6.59
C ASP A 70 -5.06 12.19 6.34
N SER A 71 -4.42 11.86 5.21
CA SER A 71 -3.90 10.52 4.93
C SER A 71 -2.37 10.49 4.77
N GLU A 72 -1.75 9.40 5.21
CA GLU A 72 -0.31 9.14 5.14
C GLU A 72 -0.07 7.84 4.36
N VAL A 73 0.99 7.79 3.56
CA VAL A 73 1.35 6.62 2.76
C VAL A 73 2.84 6.34 2.87
N THR A 74 3.14 5.14 3.34
CA THR A 74 4.46 4.51 3.23
C THR A 74 4.44 3.50 2.10
N HIS A 75 5.45 3.51 1.24
CA HIS A 75 5.58 2.55 0.16
C HIS A 75 7.06 2.25 -0.07
N GLU A 76 7.43 0.99 0.13
CA GLU A 76 8.81 0.52 0.13
C GLU A 76 8.96 -0.70 -0.78
N PHE A 77 10.02 -0.69 -1.58
CA PHE A 77 10.43 -1.82 -2.40
C PHE A 77 11.55 -2.55 -1.65
N ARG A 78 11.20 -3.62 -0.93
CA ARG A 78 12.16 -4.41 -0.16
C ARG A 78 12.58 -5.64 -0.98
N PRO A 79 13.80 -6.17 -0.83
CA PRO A 79 14.23 -7.34 -1.61
C PRO A 79 13.30 -8.55 -1.50
N GLY A 80 12.61 -8.73 -0.36
CA GLY A 80 11.65 -9.80 -0.14
C GLY A 80 10.22 -9.54 -0.63
N GLY A 81 9.92 -8.34 -1.14
CA GLY A 81 8.59 -7.94 -1.60
C GLY A 81 8.27 -6.47 -1.36
N VAL A 82 7.18 -6.00 -1.98
CA VAL A 82 6.64 -4.66 -1.75
C VAL A 82 5.96 -4.58 -0.38
N PHE A 83 6.23 -3.50 0.34
CA PHE A 83 5.51 -3.11 1.55
C PHE A 83 4.80 -1.78 1.31
N ALA A 84 3.52 -1.69 1.68
CA ALA A 84 2.82 -0.41 1.75
C ALA A 84 2.00 -0.29 3.02
N GLU A 85 2.00 0.89 3.61
CA GLU A 85 1.09 1.25 4.69
C GLU A 85 0.32 2.49 4.29
N ILE A 86 -1.00 2.44 4.42
CA ILE A 86 -1.91 3.54 4.12
C ILE A 86 -2.68 3.86 5.40
N SER A 87 -2.51 5.07 5.91
CA SER A 87 -3.25 5.57 7.06
C SER A 87 -4.19 6.69 6.63
N MET A 88 -5.45 6.67 7.05
CA MET A 88 -6.41 7.75 6.78
C MET A 88 -7.28 8.05 7.99
N SER A 89 -7.64 9.32 8.18
CA SER A 89 -8.60 9.73 9.20
C SER A 89 -10.00 9.17 8.91
N LEU A 90 -10.66 8.66 9.95
CA LEU A 90 -12.06 8.23 9.88
C LEU A 90 -13.06 9.35 10.21
N GLU A 91 -12.58 10.50 10.70
CA GLU A 91 -13.43 11.63 11.11
C GLU A 91 -14.16 12.27 9.91
N HIS A 92 -13.61 12.15 8.70
CA HIS A 92 -14.16 12.73 7.47
C HIS A 92 -14.59 11.70 6.43
N ALA A 93 -14.47 10.40 6.72
CA ALA A 93 -14.64 9.33 5.73
C ALA A 93 -16.09 8.84 5.54
N LEU A 94 -17.07 9.45 6.21
CA LEU A 94 -18.47 9.00 6.25
C LEU A 94 -19.49 10.07 5.82
N LYS A 95 -19.18 10.89 4.81
CA LYS A 95 -20.20 11.70 4.12
C LYS A 95 -20.45 11.16 2.72
#